data_AF-A0AAV8DYU1-F1
#
_entry.id   AF-A0AAV8DYU1-F1
#
_cell.length_a   1.000
_cell.length_b   1.000
_cell.length_c   1.000
_cell.angle_alpha   90.00
_cell.angle_beta   90.00
_cell.angle_gamma   90.00
#
_symmetry.space_group_name_H-M   'P 1'
#
loop_
_entity.id
_entity.type
_entity.pdbx_description
1 polymer ?
#
loop_
_entity_poly.entity_id
_entity_poly.type
_entity_poly.pdbx_seq_one_letter_code
_entity_poly.pdbx_strand_id
1 'polypeptide(L)'
;MKSILRQKISFNVQRSKPVVIFPATPTPHDIKFLSDIDNQTVLRYYTSGVHFYHADPSKAYEVDPAHVIKAALAKALVYYYPITGRLKEQPEGKLVLDCTGEGAMFVEAEADVCLEYLGDPLTVPFH
;
A
#
# COMPACT_ATOMS: atom_id res chain seq x y z
N MET A 1 26.15 -29.59 6.74
CA MET A 1 24.80 -29.59 6.13
C MET A 1 23.77 -29.73 7.24
N LYS A 2 23.19 -28.63 7.71
CA LYS A 2 21.99 -28.69 8.56
C LYS A 2 20.80 -28.40 7.64
N SER A 3 19.99 -29.43 7.42
CA SER A 3 18.66 -29.29 6.83
C SER A 3 17.89 -28.29 7.68
N ILE A 4 17.63 -27.09 7.16
CA ILE A 4 16.71 -26.14 7.79
C ILE A 4 15.33 -26.62 7.38
N LEU A 5 14.71 -27.42 8.24
CA LEU A 5 13.28 -27.63 8.20
C LEU A 5 12.63 -26.25 8.28
N ARG A 6 12.01 -25.77 7.18
CA ARG A 6 11.13 -24.60 7.23
C ARG A 6 9.96 -24.95 8.14
N GLN A 7 10.08 -24.58 9.41
CA GLN A 7 9.04 -24.81 10.39
C GLN A 7 7.84 -23.94 9.99
N LYS A 8 6.67 -24.55 9.83
CA LYS A 8 5.45 -23.83 9.50
C LYS A 8 5.03 -23.03 10.73
N ILE A 9 5.15 -21.71 10.65
CA ILE A 9 4.74 -20.81 11.72
C ILE A 9 3.26 -20.49 11.53
N SER A 10 2.51 -20.54 12.63
CA SER A 10 1.11 -20.13 12.70
C SER A 10 0.99 -19.04 13.74
N PHE A 11 0.31 -17.96 13.39
CA PHE A 11 0.10 -16.79 14.23
C PHE A 11 -1.26 -16.18 13.88
N ASN A 12 -1.87 -15.47 14.82
CA ASN A 12 -3.10 -14.74 14.64
C ASN A 12 -2.79 -13.30 14.22
N VAL A 13 -3.68 -12.74 13.39
CA VAL A 13 -3.63 -11.34 12.99
C VAL A 13 -4.97 -10.70 13.35
N GLN A 14 -4.93 -9.67 14.18
CA GLN A 14 -6.09 -8.86 14.51
C GLN A 14 -6.09 -7.64 13.60
N ARG A 15 -7.08 -7.56 12.71
CA ARG A 15 -7.23 -6.50 11.73
C ARG A 15 -8.24 -5.46 12.23
N SER A 16 -7.85 -4.20 12.19
CA SER A 16 -8.74 -3.06 12.45
C SER A 16 -9.77 -2.85 11.34
N LYS A 17 -10.78 -2.02 11.60
CA LYS A 17 -11.71 -1.57 10.55
C LYS A 17 -10.95 -0.72 9.52
N PRO A 18 -11.18 -0.94 8.21
CA PRO A 18 -10.59 -0.07 7.19
C PRO A 18 -11.00 1.39 7.38
N VAL A 19 -10.08 2.29 7.12
CA VAL A 19 -10.30 3.74 7.09
C VAL A 19 -9.90 4.30 5.73
N VAL A 20 -10.49 5.42 5.34
CA VAL A 20 -10.13 6.13 4.11
C VAL A 20 -9.28 7.33 4.47
N ILE A 21 -8.12 7.45 3.83
CA ILE A 21 -7.19 8.57 3.98
C ILE A 21 -7.34 9.50 2.78
N PHE A 22 -7.77 10.72 3.05
CA PHE A 22 -7.95 11.75 2.03
C PHE A 22 -6.67 12.60 1.87
N PRO A 23 -6.49 13.26 0.71
CA PRO A 23 -5.46 14.28 0.56
C PRO A 23 -5.56 15.35 1.67
N ALA A 24 -4.42 15.79 2.19
CA ALA A 24 -4.37 16.74 3.31
C ALA A 24 -4.91 18.14 2.94
N THR A 25 -4.94 18.46 1.65
CA THR A 25 -5.52 19.69 1.10
C THR A 25 -6.32 19.35 -0.16
N PRO A 26 -7.27 20.20 -0.59
CA PRO A 26 -7.99 20.00 -1.84
C PRO A 26 -7.03 19.80 -3.02
N THR A 27 -7.38 18.89 -3.92
CA THR A 27 -6.62 18.57 -5.14
C THR A 27 -7.46 18.89 -6.37
N PRO A 28 -6.85 19.08 -7.55
CA PRO A 28 -7.59 19.27 -8.79
C PRO A 28 -8.54 18.10 -9.05
N HIS A 29 -9.74 18.42 -9.57
CA HIS A 29 -10.68 17.43 -10.08
C HIS A 29 -10.62 17.46 -11.61
N ASP A 30 -9.91 16.48 -12.18
CA ASP A 30 -9.72 16.36 -13.61
C ASP A 30 -9.73 14.90 -14.07
N ILE A 31 -9.92 14.71 -15.37
CA ILE A 31 -9.81 13.40 -16.01
C ILE A 31 -8.41 13.29 -16.59
N LYS A 32 -7.66 12.27 -16.17
CA LYS A 32 -6.36 11.91 -16.77
C LYS A 32 -6.57 10.78 -17.77
N PHE A 33 -6.09 10.99 -18.99
CA PHE A 33 -5.96 9.91 -19.96
C PHE A 33 -4.72 9.09 -19.65
N LEU A 34 -4.84 7.78 -19.73
CA LEU A 34 -3.70 6.87 -19.63
C LEU A 34 -2.88 6.93 -20.91
N SER A 35 -1.55 6.80 -20.79
CA SER A 35 -0.69 6.63 -21.96
C SER A 35 -0.95 5.30 -22.65
N ASP A 36 -0.47 5.13 -23.89
CA ASP A 36 -0.59 3.85 -24.59
C ASP A 36 0.11 2.69 -23.85
N ILE A 37 1.16 3.00 -23.07
CA ILE A 37 1.83 2.02 -22.21
C ILE A 37 0.90 1.62 -21.06
N ASP A 38 0.35 2.60 -20.34
CA ASP A 38 -0.50 2.36 -19.16
C ASP A 38 -1.84 1.71 -19.50
N ASN A 39 -2.32 1.88 -20.74
CA ASN A 39 -3.62 1.36 -21.17
C ASN A 39 -3.58 -0.12 -21.60
N GLN A 40 -2.41 -0.75 -21.64
CA GLN A 40 -2.25 -2.16 -21.99
C GLN A 40 -2.99 -3.07 -21.00
N THR A 41 -3.85 -3.95 -21.52
CA THR A 41 -4.67 -4.84 -20.68
C THR A 41 -3.84 -5.75 -19.77
N VAL A 42 -2.62 -6.13 -20.19
CA VAL A 42 -1.70 -6.96 -19.39
C VAL A 42 -1.21 -6.25 -18.11
N LEU A 43 -1.30 -4.92 -18.05
CA LEU A 43 -0.89 -4.12 -16.89
C LEU A 43 -2.05 -3.83 -15.91
N ARG A 44 -3.27 -4.30 -16.20
CA ARG A 44 -4.47 -4.06 -15.37
C ARG A 44 -4.54 -5.02 -14.18
N TYR A 45 -3.52 -5.00 -13.32
CA TYR A 45 -3.47 -5.77 -12.08
C TYR A 45 -2.98 -4.91 -10.92
N TYR A 46 -3.32 -5.32 -9.70
CA TYR A 46 -2.77 -4.69 -8.50
C TYR A 46 -1.37 -5.21 -8.25
N THR A 47 -0.39 -4.30 -8.20
CA THR A 47 0.94 -4.62 -7.67
C THR A 47 0.89 -4.61 -6.15
N SER A 48 1.51 -5.60 -5.52
CA SER A 48 1.58 -5.72 -4.06
C SER A 48 3.04 -5.82 -3.62
N GLY A 49 3.41 -5.11 -2.56
CA GLY A 49 4.73 -5.18 -1.94
C GLY A 49 4.63 -5.17 -0.42
N VAL A 50 5.58 -5.81 0.24
CA VAL A 50 5.70 -5.82 1.70
C VAL A 50 7.06 -5.23 2.06
N HIS A 51 7.05 -4.24 2.95
CA HIS A 51 8.27 -3.58 3.45
C HIS A 51 8.38 -3.83 4.94
N PHE A 52 9.56 -4.26 5.37
CA PHE A 52 9.87 -4.56 6.76
C PHE A 52 10.81 -3.51 7.34
N TYR A 53 10.53 -3.08 8.57
CA TYR A 53 11.32 -2.06 9.26
C TYR A 53 11.65 -2.57 10.66
N HIS A 54 12.91 -2.40 11.09
CA HIS A 54 13.29 -2.66 12.46
C HIS A 54 12.71 -1.59 13.39
N ALA A 55 12.22 -2.02 14.54
CA ALA A 55 11.84 -1.09 15.60
C ALA A 55 13.07 -0.32 16.09
N ASP A 56 12.93 0.98 16.28
CA ASP A 56 13.92 1.82 16.98
C ASP A 56 13.55 1.84 18.47
N PRO A 57 14.30 1.15 19.35
CA PRO A 57 13.95 1.06 20.77
C PRO A 57 13.90 2.42 21.46
N SER A 58 14.61 3.43 20.93
CA SER A 58 14.61 4.79 21.49
C SER A 58 13.31 5.55 21.22
N LYS A 59 12.47 5.07 20.28
CA LYS A 59 11.21 5.72 19.85
C LYS A 59 9.99 4.85 20.04
N ALA A 60 10.17 3.61 20.51
CA ALA A 60 9.15 2.56 20.53
C ALA A 60 7.87 2.90 21.32
N TYR A 61 7.89 3.98 22.11
CA TYR A 61 6.78 4.38 22.97
C TYR A 61 6.33 5.84 22.77
N GLU A 62 6.99 6.62 21.92
CA GLU A 62 6.70 8.06 21.77
C GLU A 62 5.71 8.33 20.63
N VAL A 63 5.70 7.50 19.58
CA VAL A 63 4.91 7.79 18.38
C VAL A 63 4.33 6.52 17.78
N ASP A 64 3.01 6.47 17.64
CA ASP A 64 2.29 5.42 16.91
C ASP A 64 2.67 5.45 15.40
N PRO A 65 3.30 4.39 14.85
CA PRO A 65 3.66 4.33 13.44
C PRO A 65 2.46 4.46 12.51
N ALA A 66 1.30 3.91 12.88
CA ALA A 66 0.11 4.01 12.04
C ALA A 66 -0.35 5.47 11.93
N HIS A 67 -0.36 6.22 13.04
CA HIS A 67 -0.64 7.65 13.03
C HIS A 67 0.29 8.42 12.10
N VAL A 68 1.61 8.17 12.18
CA VAL A 68 2.61 8.83 11.33
C VAL A 68 2.38 8.51 9.85
N ILE A 69 2.18 7.23 9.52
CA ILE A 69 1.97 6.79 8.13
C ILE A 69 0.68 7.40 7.56
N LYS A 70 -0.43 7.40 8.32
CA LYS A 70 -1.69 8.03 7.90
C LYS A 70 -1.49 9.52 7.59
N ALA A 71 -0.80 10.25 8.46
CA ALA A 71 -0.52 11.68 8.27
C ALA A 71 0.43 11.94 7.08
N ALA A 72 1.46 11.11 6.90
CA ALA A 72 2.39 11.20 5.79
C ALA A 72 1.70 10.88 4.45
N LEU A 73 0.86 9.85 4.43
CA LEU A 73 0.07 9.47 3.25
C LEU A 73 -0.87 10.60 2.84
N ALA A 74 -1.62 11.20 3.78
CA ALA A 74 -2.49 12.34 3.46
C ALA A 74 -1.73 13.49 2.78
N LYS A 75 -0.51 13.81 3.25
CA LYS A 75 0.35 14.83 2.63
C LYS A 75 0.86 14.41 1.25
N ALA A 76 1.28 13.15 1.10
CA ALA A 76 1.75 12.62 -0.17
C ALA A 76 0.64 12.62 -1.24
N LEU A 77 -0.59 12.28 -0.86
CA LEU A 77 -1.75 12.25 -1.74
C LEU A 77 -2.11 13.63 -2.32
N VAL A 78 -1.59 14.74 -1.80
CA VAL A 78 -1.71 16.06 -2.46
C VAL A 78 -0.92 16.08 -3.78
N TYR A 79 0.30 15.54 -3.77
CA TYR A 79 1.18 15.49 -4.93
C TYR A 79 0.83 14.31 -5.85
N TYR A 80 0.45 13.18 -5.26
CA TYR A 80 0.04 11.96 -5.95
C TYR A 80 -1.49 11.82 -6.02
N TYR A 81 -2.20 12.93 -6.14
CA TYR A 81 -3.66 12.97 -6.13
C TYR A 81 -4.36 12.02 -7.12
N PRO A 82 -3.81 11.68 -8.30
CA PRO A 82 -4.47 10.74 -9.20
C PRO A 82 -4.70 9.35 -8.55
N ILE A 83 -3.86 8.95 -7.59
CA ILE A 83 -4.00 7.68 -6.85
C ILE A 83 -5.33 7.61 -6.09
N THR A 84 -5.90 8.76 -5.72
CA THR A 84 -7.17 8.85 -4.99
C THR A 84 -8.41 8.88 -5.88
N GLY A 85 -8.22 8.86 -7.20
CA GLY A 85 -9.29 8.84 -8.18
C GLY A 85 -9.94 7.47 -8.37
N ARG A 86 -10.70 7.34 -9.47
CA ARG A 86 -11.32 6.09 -9.91
C ARG A 86 -11.03 5.83 -11.37
N LEU A 87 -10.66 4.59 -11.69
CA LEU A 87 -10.59 4.15 -13.07
C LEU A 87 -12.00 4.04 -13.63
N LYS A 88 -12.21 4.60 -14.81
CA LYS A 88 -13.44 4.48 -15.60
C LYS A 88 -13.10 3.92 -16.97
N GLU A 89 -13.91 2.98 -17.43
CA GLU A 89 -13.83 2.46 -18.77
C GLU A 89 -14.56 3.39 -19.75
N GLN A 90 -13.91 3.64 -20.88
CA GLN A 90 -14.40 4.39 -22.03
C GLN A 90 -14.74 3.40 -23.16
N PRO A 91 -15.37 3.89 -24.26
CA PRO A 91 -15.51 3.10 -25.47
C PRO A 91 -14.19 2.45 -25.91
N GLU A 92 -14.31 1.32 -26.62
CA GLU A 92 -13.19 0.50 -27.08
C GLU A 92 -12.28 -0.04 -25.94
N GLY A 93 -12.78 -0.04 -24.69
CA GLY A 93 -12.11 -0.61 -23.53
C GLY A 93 -10.94 0.21 -22.99
N LYS A 94 -10.80 1.47 -23.40
CA LYS A 94 -9.76 2.37 -22.87
C LYS A 94 -10.09 2.77 -21.44
N LEU A 95 -9.08 2.90 -20.59
CA LEU A 95 -9.26 3.43 -19.23
C LEU A 95 -8.89 4.91 -19.17
N VAL A 96 -9.67 5.65 -18.38
CA VAL A 96 -9.34 6.99 -17.91
C VAL A 96 -9.40 7.02 -16.39
N LEU A 97 -8.67 7.94 -15.80
CA LEU A 97 -8.65 8.14 -14.36
C LEU A 97 -9.43 9.41 -14.04
N ASP A 98 -10.56 9.25 -13.37
CA ASP A 98 -11.37 10.35 -12.84
C ASP A 98 -10.83 10.73 -11.45
N CYS A 99 -10.14 11.87 -11.35
CA CYS A 99 -9.47 12.29 -10.13
C CYS A 99 -10.45 12.98 -9.17
N THR A 100 -11.31 12.18 -8.54
CA THR A 100 -12.38 12.63 -7.64
C THR A 100 -11.95 12.93 -6.20
N GLY A 101 -10.70 12.63 -5.84
CA GLY A 101 -10.20 12.86 -4.48
C GLY A 101 -10.79 11.93 -3.42
N GLU A 102 -11.38 10.79 -3.80
CA GLU A 102 -12.11 9.88 -2.89
C GLU A 102 -11.24 9.10 -1.90
N GLY A 103 -9.95 9.42 -1.82
CA GLY A 103 -9.00 8.91 -0.84
C GLY A 103 -8.48 7.49 -1.13
N ALA A 104 -7.59 7.05 -0.26
CA ALA A 104 -6.93 5.74 -0.30
C ALA A 104 -7.31 4.90 0.93
N MET A 105 -7.56 3.61 0.74
CA MET A 105 -7.87 2.68 1.84
C MET A 105 -6.63 2.41 2.69
N PHE A 106 -6.77 2.49 4.01
CA PHE A 106 -5.74 2.13 4.98
C PHE A 106 -6.29 1.18 6.04
N VAL A 107 -5.49 0.20 6.44
CA VAL A 107 -5.88 -0.86 7.37
C VAL A 107 -4.70 -1.15 8.28
N GLU A 108 -4.93 -1.08 9.59
CA GLU A 108 -3.97 -1.50 10.59
C GLU A 108 -4.21 -2.96 10.97
N ALA A 109 -3.14 -3.67 11.29
CA ALA A 109 -3.21 -5.02 11.79
C ALA A 109 -2.08 -5.27 12.78
N GLU A 110 -2.38 -6.04 13.82
CA GLU A 110 -1.43 -6.52 14.82
C GLU A 110 -1.31 -8.04 14.70
N ALA A 111 -0.10 -8.57 14.77
CA ALA A 111 0.18 -10.00 14.68
C ALA A 111 0.86 -10.47 15.97
N ASP A 112 0.45 -11.62 16.51
CA ASP A 112 1.03 -12.20 17.72
C ASP A 112 2.34 -12.97 17.45
N VAL A 113 3.21 -12.39 16.61
CA VAL A 113 4.49 -12.98 16.19
C VAL A 113 5.55 -11.89 16.01
N CYS A 114 6.80 -12.18 16.39
CA CYS A 114 7.93 -11.30 16.08
C CYS A 114 8.39 -11.52 14.63
N LEU A 115 8.76 -10.43 13.96
CA LEU A 115 9.21 -10.45 12.57
C LEU A 115 10.39 -11.42 12.36
N GLU A 116 11.31 -11.54 13.33
CA GLU A 116 12.47 -12.44 13.29
C GLU A 116 12.10 -13.91 13.08
N TYR A 117 10.90 -14.31 13.50
CA TYR A 117 10.42 -15.67 13.29
C TYR A 117 9.92 -15.90 11.87
N LEU A 118 9.49 -14.86 11.13
CA LEU A 118 8.90 -15.02 9.80
C LEU A 118 9.90 -15.45 8.70
N GLY A 119 11.19 -15.56 9.05
CA GLY A 119 12.27 -15.93 8.13
C GLY A 119 12.70 -14.77 7.23
N ASP A 120 13.70 -15.02 6.39
CA ASP A 120 14.18 -14.00 5.46
C ASP A 120 13.09 -13.67 4.41
N PRO A 121 12.93 -12.38 4.02
CA PRO A 121 12.04 -12.01 2.94
C PRO A 121 12.39 -12.80 1.69
N LEU A 122 11.36 -13.24 0.95
CA LEU A 122 11.57 -13.78 -0.39
C LEU A 122 12.15 -12.66 -1.26
N THR A 123 13.47 -12.66 -1.44
CA THR A 123 14.10 -11.81 -2.44
C THR A 123 13.63 -12.29 -3.79
N VAL A 124 12.83 -11.47 -4.49
CA VAL A 124 12.64 -11.70 -5.93
C VAL A 124 14.03 -11.59 -6.57
N PRO A 125 14.52 -12.62 -7.29
CA PRO A 125 15.74 -12.47 -8.06
C PRO A 125 15.43 -11.41 -9.12
N PHE A 126 15.95 -10.20 -8.93
CA PHE A 126 16.00 -9.24 -10.02
C PHE A 126 16.99 -9.82 -11.04
N HIS A 127 16.46 -10.35 -12.14
CA HIS A 127 17.22 -10.77 -13.31
C HIS A 127 17.62 -9.57 -14.15
#